data_AF-A0AAU9WUG7-F1
#
_entry.id   AF-A0AAU9WUG7-F1
#
_cell.length_a   1.000
_cell.length_b   1.000
_cell.length_c   1.000
_cell.angle_alpha   90.00
_cell.angle_beta   90.00
_cell.angle_gamma   90.00
#
_symmetry.space_group_name_H-M   'P 1'
#
loop_
_entity.id
_entity.type
_entity.pdbx_description
1 polymer ?
#
loop_
_entity_poly.entity_id
_entity_poly.type
_entity_poly.pdbx_seq_one_letter_code
_entity_poly.pdbx_strand_id
1 'polypeptide(L)'
;MMFDLFVSFLILKISLTLYLHTVQGNDVCRQARYQLPLINKSLIGHVIISVLVNDNDECQLRCYIEPKCLSYNVGPHMAYGHECELSDSDHVQHPRDLVLMPGYTYIGTKNGCSSSPCLNNATCLSLTPTTFQCECSEGFTGLNCETGKSCRDIKTASPHAPNGMYRIHPDGGHSSIWVYCDMTSFGGGWTMCYSTNNSVNPKKEVTYNELRLYGTNGYRTNCNHIQFREIFFC
;
A
#
# COMPACT_ATOMS: atom_id res chain seq x y z
N MET A 1 16.94 48.31 -34.93
CA MET A 1 15.49 48.00 -34.88
C MET A 1 15.16 46.57 -35.35
N MET A 2 15.40 46.18 -36.62
CA MET A 2 14.93 44.86 -37.09
C MET A 2 15.72 43.66 -36.52
N PHE A 3 17.01 43.82 -36.22
CA PHE A 3 17.82 42.80 -35.56
C PHE A 3 17.40 42.56 -34.09
N ASP A 4 17.10 43.64 -33.36
CA ASP A 4 16.82 43.60 -31.92
C ASP A 4 15.53 42.83 -31.61
N LEU A 5 14.52 42.98 -32.47
CA LEU A 5 13.29 42.17 -32.44
C LEU A 5 13.57 40.69 -32.67
N PHE A 6 14.48 40.35 -33.58
CA PHE A 6 14.81 38.96 -33.89
C PHE A 6 15.54 38.28 -32.73
N VAL A 7 16.51 38.97 -32.10
CA VAL A 7 17.18 38.51 -30.88
C VAL A 7 16.19 38.37 -29.73
N SER A 8 15.27 39.35 -29.55
CA SER A 8 14.24 39.30 -28.51
C SER A 8 13.29 38.10 -28.69
N PHE A 9 12.82 37.83 -29.90
CA PHE A 9 11.99 36.66 -30.20
C PHE A 9 12.75 35.34 -30.01
N LEU A 10 14.05 35.30 -30.33
CA LEU A 10 14.88 34.12 -30.12
C LEU A 10 15.09 33.84 -28.62
N ILE A 11 15.42 34.87 -27.83
CA ILE A 11 15.54 34.76 -26.36
C ILE A 11 14.21 34.36 -25.73
N LEU A 12 13.09 34.94 -26.17
CA LEU A 12 11.76 34.58 -25.64
C LEU A 12 11.42 33.11 -25.95
N LYS A 13 11.69 32.63 -27.18
CA LYS A 13 11.51 31.22 -27.55
C LYS A 13 12.42 30.28 -26.77
N ILE A 14 13.71 30.61 -26.63
CA ILE A 14 14.70 29.82 -25.86
C ILE A 14 14.30 29.77 -24.38
N SER A 15 13.83 30.88 -23.81
CA SER A 15 13.33 30.92 -22.43
C SER A 15 12.07 30.06 -22.26
N LEU A 16 11.16 30.08 -23.24
CA LEU A 16 9.94 29.28 -23.21
C LEU A 16 10.22 27.78 -23.37
N THR A 17 11.16 27.36 -24.23
CA THR A 17 11.58 25.95 -24.32
C THR A 17 12.39 25.50 -23.12
N LEU A 18 13.25 26.35 -22.54
CA LEU A 18 13.94 26.03 -21.28
C LEU A 18 12.95 25.86 -20.11
N TYR A 19 11.88 26.68 -20.05
CA TYR A 19 10.81 26.52 -19.07
C TYR A 19 10.03 25.20 -19.28
N LEU A 20 9.69 24.86 -20.54
CA LEU A 20 9.06 23.58 -20.90
C LEU A 20 9.97 22.35 -20.65
N HIS A 21 11.29 22.50 -20.68
CA HIS A 21 12.24 21.42 -20.43
C HIS A 21 12.73 21.32 -18.97
N THR A 22 12.30 22.22 -18.07
CA THR A 22 12.71 22.18 -16.65
C THR A 22 11.63 21.70 -15.68
N VAL A 23 10.39 21.55 -16.12
CA VAL A 23 9.35 20.83 -15.36
C VAL A 23 9.49 19.32 -15.62
N GLN A 24 10.57 18.73 -15.11
CA GLN A 24 10.76 17.28 -15.05
C GLN A 24 10.66 16.76 -13.60
N GLY A 25 9.73 17.33 -12.84
CA GLY A 25 9.20 16.68 -11.64
C GLY A 25 8.48 15.40 -12.06
N ASN A 26 8.72 14.29 -11.33
CA ASN A 26 8.09 13.00 -11.61
C ASN A 26 6.69 12.94 -10.95
N ASP A 27 5.96 14.05 -11.01
CA ASP A 27 4.84 14.38 -10.16
C ASP A 27 3.55 13.77 -10.73
N VAL A 28 3.19 12.59 -10.21
CA VAL A 28 1.95 11.90 -10.58
C VAL A 28 0.75 12.63 -9.95
N CYS A 29 0.28 13.69 -10.61
CA CYS A 29 -0.87 14.48 -10.19
C CYS A 29 -2.10 13.59 -9.95
N ARG A 30 -2.71 13.68 -8.76
CA ARG A 30 -3.93 12.93 -8.42
C ARG A 30 -5.07 13.33 -9.34
N GLN A 31 -5.68 12.37 -10.02
CA GLN A 31 -6.86 12.54 -10.86
C GLN A 31 -8.03 11.72 -10.30
N ALA A 32 -8.94 12.37 -9.59
CA ALA A 32 -10.23 11.79 -9.25
C ALA A 32 -11.19 11.87 -10.46
N ARG A 33 -12.05 10.85 -10.63
CA ARG A 33 -13.20 10.90 -11.54
C ARG A 33 -14.43 10.35 -10.82
N TYR A 34 -15.29 11.25 -10.35
CA TYR A 34 -16.52 10.88 -9.67
C TYR A 34 -17.50 10.15 -10.60
N GLN A 35 -18.25 9.22 -10.01
CA GLN A 35 -19.31 8.44 -10.63
C GLN A 35 -20.66 9.17 -10.47
N LEU A 36 -21.72 8.64 -11.07
CA LEU A 36 -23.07 9.20 -10.87
C LEU A 36 -23.53 8.99 -9.42
N PRO A 37 -24.19 9.98 -8.80
CA PRO A 37 -24.67 9.88 -7.42
C PRO A 37 -25.77 8.82 -7.27
N LEU A 38 -25.69 8.03 -6.21
CA LEU A 38 -26.70 7.04 -5.84
C LEU A 38 -27.54 7.60 -4.68
N ILE A 39 -28.78 7.97 -4.98
CA ILE A 39 -29.72 8.60 -4.03
C ILE A 39 -30.31 7.54 -3.08
N ASN A 40 -30.50 7.91 -1.81
CA ASN A 40 -30.92 7.03 -0.70
C ASN A 40 -29.93 5.88 -0.46
N LYS A 41 -28.63 6.12 -0.68
CA LYS A 41 -27.55 5.17 -0.46
C LYS A 41 -26.47 5.78 0.42
N SER A 42 -25.86 4.93 1.24
CA SER A 42 -24.66 5.22 2.02
C SER A 42 -23.78 3.97 2.03
N LEU A 43 -22.46 4.15 2.02
CA LEU A 43 -21.48 3.09 2.28
C LEU A 43 -21.09 3.17 3.76
N ILE A 44 -21.43 2.13 4.53
CA ILE A 44 -21.19 2.09 5.98
C ILE A 44 -19.93 1.29 6.34
N GLY A 45 -19.32 1.59 7.50
CA GLY A 45 -18.19 0.83 8.05
C GLY A 45 -16.80 1.24 7.55
N HIS A 46 -16.72 1.99 6.45
CA HIS A 46 -15.46 2.43 5.80
C HIS A 46 -15.19 3.94 5.94
N VAL A 47 -15.96 4.65 6.79
CA VAL A 47 -15.85 6.10 6.98
C VAL A 47 -14.59 6.45 7.76
N ILE A 48 -13.66 7.18 7.12
CA ILE A 48 -12.40 7.64 7.71
C ILE A 48 -12.48 9.07 8.26
N ILE A 49 -13.37 9.92 7.71
CA ILE A 49 -13.56 11.31 8.12
C ILE A 49 -15.05 11.64 8.01
N SER A 50 -15.66 12.18 9.08
CA SER A 50 -16.96 12.86 8.99
C SER A 50 -16.79 14.34 9.34
N VAL A 51 -17.39 15.22 8.54
CA VAL A 51 -17.36 16.68 8.70
C VAL A 51 -18.69 17.30 8.28
N LEU A 52 -19.04 18.44 8.87
CA LEU A 52 -20.10 19.30 8.35
C LEU A 52 -19.52 20.21 7.24
N VAL A 53 -20.25 20.32 6.14
CA VAL A 53 -19.91 21.14 4.97
C VAL A 53 -21.07 22.06 4.59
N ASN A 54 -20.78 23.21 4.01
CA ASN A 54 -21.81 24.21 3.69
C ASN A 54 -22.54 23.88 2.38
N ASP A 55 -21.87 23.19 1.47
CA ASP A 55 -22.36 22.77 0.16
C ASP A 55 -21.76 21.41 -0.24
N ASN A 56 -22.40 20.72 -1.17
CA ASN A 56 -21.99 19.42 -1.67
C ASN A 56 -20.61 19.44 -2.39
N ASP A 57 -20.28 20.49 -3.14
CA ASP A 57 -19.00 20.59 -3.84
C ASP A 57 -17.81 20.66 -2.86
N GLU A 58 -18.02 21.15 -1.64
CA GLU A 58 -17.03 21.11 -0.56
C GLU A 58 -16.69 19.67 -0.16
N CYS A 59 -17.68 18.76 -0.12
CA CYS A 59 -17.46 17.34 0.16
C CYS A 59 -16.64 16.67 -0.95
N GLN A 60 -16.96 16.98 -2.21
CA GLN A 60 -16.19 16.51 -3.38
C GLN A 60 -14.73 17.03 -3.36
N LEU A 61 -14.51 18.29 -2.98
CA LEU A 61 -13.16 18.87 -2.85
C LEU A 61 -12.38 18.23 -1.70
N ARG A 62 -13.03 17.95 -0.56
CA ARG A 62 -12.40 17.25 0.57
C ARG A 62 -12.00 15.82 0.20
N CYS A 63 -12.85 15.08 -0.53
CA CYS A 63 -12.48 13.76 -1.08
C CYS A 63 -11.36 13.84 -2.14
N TYR A 64 -11.24 14.94 -2.88
CA TYR A 64 -10.13 15.14 -3.82
C TYR A 64 -8.80 15.37 -3.10
N ILE A 65 -8.81 16.13 -2.00
CA ILE A 65 -7.62 16.46 -1.21
C ILE A 65 -7.16 15.28 -0.35
N GLU A 66 -8.09 14.51 0.23
CA GLU A 66 -7.77 13.31 1.02
C GLU A 66 -7.32 12.16 0.09
N PRO A 67 -6.03 11.76 0.07
CA PRO A 67 -5.52 10.77 -0.86
C PRO A 67 -6.15 9.37 -0.68
N LYS A 68 -6.59 9.03 0.53
CA LYS A 68 -7.25 7.75 0.85
C LYS A 68 -8.72 7.72 0.41
N CYS A 69 -9.38 8.86 0.21
CA CYS A 69 -10.80 8.89 -0.13
C CYS A 69 -11.08 8.28 -1.51
N LEU A 70 -11.85 7.18 -1.54
CA LEU A 70 -12.29 6.48 -2.75
C LEU A 70 -13.79 6.71 -3.02
N SER A 71 -14.58 7.00 -1.98
CA SER A 71 -15.98 7.39 -2.10
C SER A 71 -16.40 8.29 -0.93
N TYR A 72 -17.57 8.92 -1.03
CA TYR A 72 -18.14 9.68 0.07
C TYR A 72 -19.67 9.57 0.13
N ASN A 73 -20.22 9.72 1.33
CA ASN A 73 -21.65 9.90 1.57
C ASN A 73 -21.95 11.37 1.86
N VAL A 74 -23.10 11.84 1.40
CA VAL A 74 -23.62 13.18 1.65
C VAL A 74 -24.97 13.03 2.34
N GLY A 75 -25.05 13.47 3.59
CA GLY A 75 -26.26 13.43 4.40
C GLY A 75 -27.29 14.50 4.00
N PRO A 76 -28.51 14.40 4.57
CA PRO A 76 -29.55 15.40 4.35
C PRO A 76 -29.13 16.78 4.87
N HIS A 77 -29.64 17.84 4.24
CA HIS A 77 -29.37 19.22 4.67
C HIS A 77 -29.92 19.48 6.08
N MET A 78 -29.04 19.69 7.06
CA MET A 78 -29.35 20.04 8.43
C MET A 78 -29.38 21.57 8.62
N ALA A 79 -29.64 22.05 9.84
CA ALA A 79 -29.75 23.49 10.12
C ALA A 79 -28.48 24.33 9.85
N TYR A 80 -27.32 23.66 9.68
CA TYR A 80 -26.00 24.29 9.54
C TYR A 80 -25.17 23.66 8.39
N GLY A 81 -25.83 23.12 7.36
CA GLY A 81 -25.18 22.47 6.21
C GLY A 81 -25.42 20.97 6.14
N HIS A 82 -24.61 20.27 5.35
CA HIS A 82 -24.67 18.82 5.13
C HIS A 82 -23.64 18.07 5.97
N GLU A 83 -23.97 16.85 6.38
CA GLU A 83 -22.98 15.88 6.83
C GLU A 83 -22.26 15.28 5.61
N CYS A 84 -20.93 15.17 5.67
CA CYS A 84 -20.06 14.67 4.62
C CYS A 84 -19.14 13.60 5.21
N GLU A 85 -19.31 12.36 4.79
CA GLU A 85 -18.54 11.20 5.24
C GLU A 85 -17.59 10.74 4.12
N LEU A 86 -16.29 10.87 4.31
CA LEU A 86 -15.28 10.34 3.38
C LEU A 86 -14.94 8.90 3.73
N SER A 87 -14.81 8.04 2.72
CA SER A 87 -14.55 6.61 2.87
C SER A 87 -13.27 6.18 2.13
N ASP A 88 -12.44 5.34 2.77
CA ASP A 88 -11.25 4.74 2.16
C ASP A 88 -11.54 3.50 1.29
N SER A 89 -12.83 3.15 1.16
CA SER A 89 -13.31 2.10 0.27
C SER A 89 -14.46 2.55 -0.64
N ASP A 90 -14.87 1.67 -1.56
CA ASP A 90 -15.98 1.87 -2.50
C ASP A 90 -16.93 0.65 -2.56
N HIS A 91 -18.08 0.83 -3.22
CA HIS A 91 -19.08 -0.22 -3.44
C HIS A 91 -18.64 -1.38 -4.37
N VAL A 92 -17.46 -1.33 -4.99
CA VAL A 92 -16.90 -2.42 -5.82
C VAL A 92 -16.08 -3.36 -4.93
N GLN A 93 -15.30 -2.81 -4.00
CA GLN A 93 -14.63 -3.57 -2.95
C GLN A 93 -15.64 -4.15 -1.95
N HIS A 94 -16.60 -3.33 -1.51
CA HIS A 94 -17.55 -3.66 -0.44
C HIS A 94 -19.03 -3.51 -0.88
N PRO A 95 -19.51 -4.31 -1.87
CA PRO A 95 -20.86 -4.18 -2.44
C PRO A 95 -22.01 -4.50 -1.47
N ARG A 96 -21.72 -5.15 -0.33
CA ARG A 96 -22.73 -5.44 0.70
C ARG A 96 -23.00 -4.26 1.64
N ASP A 97 -22.03 -3.35 1.74
CA ASP A 97 -22.03 -2.28 2.74
C ASP A 97 -22.64 -0.99 2.16
N LEU A 98 -22.96 -0.98 0.86
CA LEU A 98 -23.74 0.06 0.19
C LEU A 98 -25.25 -0.10 0.51
N VAL A 99 -25.64 0.21 1.74
CA VAL A 99 -26.98 0.04 2.29
C VAL A 99 -27.99 1.07 1.77
N LEU A 100 -29.29 0.77 1.88
CA LEU A 100 -30.35 1.75 1.66
C LEU A 100 -30.41 2.69 2.89
N MET A 101 -30.17 3.98 2.69
CA MET A 101 -30.15 4.98 3.75
C MET A 101 -30.91 6.24 3.28
N PRO A 102 -32.19 6.40 3.64
CA PRO A 102 -33.01 7.51 3.16
C PRO A 102 -32.42 8.88 3.51
N GLY A 103 -32.43 9.80 2.55
CA GLY A 103 -31.87 11.15 2.69
C GLY A 103 -30.36 11.27 2.50
N TYR A 104 -29.62 10.15 2.45
CA TYR A 104 -28.19 10.13 2.11
C TYR A 104 -27.98 9.89 0.61
N THR A 105 -26.90 10.43 0.07
CA THR A 105 -26.46 10.20 -1.32
C THR A 105 -25.02 9.70 -1.31
N TYR A 106 -24.76 8.56 -1.95
CA TYR A 106 -23.41 7.99 -2.10
C TYR A 106 -22.79 8.41 -3.44
N ILE A 107 -21.52 8.84 -3.43
CA ILE A 107 -20.74 9.14 -4.63
C ILE A 107 -19.42 8.37 -4.58
N GLY A 108 -19.25 7.41 -5.49
CA GLY A 108 -17.96 6.73 -5.70
C GLY A 108 -17.04 7.48 -6.65
N THR A 109 -15.74 7.18 -6.60
CA THR A 109 -14.79 7.52 -7.68
C THR A 109 -14.51 6.29 -8.54
N LYS A 110 -14.24 6.50 -9.84
CA LYS A 110 -13.45 5.53 -10.60
C LYS A 110 -12.00 5.70 -10.14
N ASN A 111 -11.43 4.65 -9.56
CA ASN A 111 -10.14 4.66 -8.88
C ASN A 111 -9.30 3.42 -9.23
N GLY A 112 -8.01 3.43 -8.88
CA GLY A 112 -7.11 2.29 -9.05
C GLY A 112 -7.23 1.18 -7.99
N CYS A 113 -8.00 1.41 -6.93
CA CYS A 113 -8.09 0.57 -5.73
C CYS A 113 -9.30 -0.38 -5.69
N SER A 114 -10.29 -0.21 -6.57
CA SER A 114 -11.54 -1.00 -6.61
C SER A 114 -11.35 -2.52 -6.71
N SER A 115 -10.18 -3.01 -7.14
CA SER A 115 -9.82 -4.44 -7.17
C SER A 115 -9.12 -4.94 -5.89
N SER A 116 -9.04 -4.10 -4.84
CA SER A 116 -8.26 -4.32 -3.61
C SER A 116 -6.85 -4.87 -3.86
N PRO A 117 -6.00 -4.15 -4.63
CA PRO A 117 -4.71 -4.67 -5.06
C PRO A 117 -3.67 -4.78 -3.93
N CYS A 118 -3.79 -3.96 -2.88
CA CYS A 118 -2.85 -3.91 -1.76
C CYS A 118 -3.13 -5.02 -0.75
N LEU A 119 -2.10 -5.77 -0.37
CA LEU A 119 -2.18 -6.93 0.52
C LEU A 119 -1.68 -6.59 1.95
N ASN A 120 -1.85 -7.53 2.87
CA ASN A 120 -1.30 -7.46 4.24
C ASN A 120 -1.68 -6.18 5.00
N ASN A 121 -2.96 -5.77 4.87
CA ASN A 121 -3.57 -4.57 5.47
C ASN A 121 -2.96 -3.22 5.04
N ALA A 122 -2.19 -3.18 3.94
CA ALA A 122 -1.65 -1.96 3.38
C ALA A 122 -2.76 -0.99 2.89
N THR A 123 -2.58 0.33 3.07
CA THR A 123 -3.51 1.32 2.52
C THR A 123 -3.36 1.39 0.99
N CYS A 124 -4.47 1.46 0.25
CA CYS A 124 -4.44 1.79 -1.17
C CYS A 124 -4.71 3.28 -1.41
N LEU A 125 -3.79 3.97 -2.08
CA LEU A 125 -3.96 5.34 -2.54
C LEU A 125 -4.30 5.35 -4.04
N SER A 126 -5.43 5.94 -4.42
CA SER A 126 -5.76 6.11 -5.83
C SER A 126 -5.08 7.35 -6.41
N LEU A 127 -4.19 7.15 -7.37
CA LEU A 127 -3.48 8.20 -8.08
C LEU A 127 -4.26 8.67 -9.32
N THR A 128 -4.83 7.74 -10.09
CA THR A 128 -5.67 8.07 -11.27
C THR A 128 -6.85 7.08 -11.36
N PRO A 129 -7.80 7.26 -12.31
CA PRO A 129 -8.91 6.33 -12.48
C PRO A 129 -8.54 4.92 -12.99
N THR A 130 -7.23 4.59 -13.07
CA THR A 130 -6.68 3.26 -13.39
C THR A 130 -5.35 2.94 -12.70
N THR A 131 -4.79 3.82 -11.85
CA THR A 131 -3.50 3.59 -11.17
C THR A 131 -3.59 3.88 -9.68
N PHE A 132 -2.86 3.10 -8.90
CA PHE A 132 -2.81 3.15 -7.44
C PHE A 132 -1.35 3.11 -6.96
N GLN A 133 -1.17 3.39 -5.67
CA GLN A 133 0.05 3.11 -4.92
C GLN A 133 -0.35 2.49 -3.57
N CYS A 134 0.37 1.48 -3.11
CA CYS A 134 0.15 0.90 -1.78
C CYS A 134 1.09 1.54 -0.76
N GLU A 135 0.55 2.05 0.35
CA GLU A 135 1.33 2.34 1.57
C GLU A 135 1.42 1.05 2.39
N CYS A 136 2.58 0.39 2.37
CA CYS A 136 2.74 -0.89 3.05
C CYS A 136 2.71 -0.75 4.57
N SER A 137 1.99 -1.67 5.21
CA SER A 137 2.08 -1.95 6.64
C SER A 137 3.53 -2.18 7.08
N GLU A 138 3.81 -1.88 8.35
CA GLU A 138 5.08 -2.27 8.96
C GLU A 138 5.36 -3.77 8.76
N GLY A 139 6.60 -4.12 8.42
CA GLY A 139 6.98 -5.48 8.09
C GLY A 139 6.70 -5.93 6.64
N PHE A 140 6.15 -5.08 5.76
CA PHE A 140 5.84 -5.44 4.36
C PHE A 140 6.46 -4.50 3.31
N THR A 141 6.58 -5.01 2.09
CA THR A 141 7.10 -4.33 0.89
C THR A 141 6.70 -5.09 -0.39
N GLY A 142 7.09 -4.57 -1.56
CA GLY A 142 6.60 -4.99 -2.88
C GLY A 142 5.58 -4.01 -3.46
N LEU A 143 5.24 -4.15 -4.75
CA LEU A 143 4.33 -3.23 -5.44
C LEU A 143 2.91 -3.25 -4.83
N ASN A 144 2.50 -4.42 -4.37
CA ASN A 144 1.20 -4.69 -3.76
C ASN A 144 1.35 -5.01 -2.26
N CYS A 145 2.50 -4.70 -1.66
CA CYS A 145 2.87 -5.07 -0.29
C CYS A 145 2.83 -6.58 -0.02
N GLU A 146 3.07 -7.38 -1.07
CA GLU A 146 2.94 -8.83 -1.07
C GLU A 146 4.08 -9.58 -0.37
N THR A 147 5.23 -8.92 -0.17
CA THR A 147 6.44 -9.53 0.40
C THR A 147 6.67 -9.05 1.84
N GLY A 148 6.71 -9.98 2.80
CA GLY A 148 7.12 -9.67 4.17
C GLY A 148 8.64 -9.45 4.27
N LYS A 149 9.09 -8.61 5.22
CA LYS A 149 10.51 -8.32 5.42
C LYS A 149 11.25 -9.46 6.11
N SER A 150 10.56 -10.20 6.99
CA SER A 150 11.05 -11.36 7.71
C SER A 150 9.95 -12.42 7.88
N CYS A 151 10.34 -13.62 8.33
CA CYS A 151 9.39 -14.66 8.74
C CYS A 151 8.43 -14.20 9.85
N ARG A 152 8.88 -13.29 10.73
CA ARG A 152 8.08 -12.77 11.84
C ARG A 152 6.94 -11.88 11.37
N ASP A 153 7.17 -11.06 10.34
CA ASP A 153 6.14 -10.17 9.78
C ASP A 153 5.05 -10.99 9.09
N ILE A 154 5.46 -12.00 8.31
CA ILE A 154 4.56 -12.97 7.67
C ILE A 154 3.74 -13.73 8.71
N LYS A 155 4.37 -14.18 9.82
CA LYS A 155 3.67 -14.85 10.93
C LYS A 155 2.69 -13.91 11.67
N THR A 156 3.00 -12.62 11.72
CA THR A 156 2.16 -11.61 12.38
C THR A 156 0.91 -11.30 11.54
N ALA A 157 1.06 -11.14 10.22
CA ALA A 157 -0.07 -10.97 9.31
C ALA A 157 -0.88 -12.26 9.09
N SER A 158 -0.22 -13.43 9.14
CA SER A 158 -0.86 -14.75 9.03
C SER A 158 -0.53 -15.65 10.22
N PRO A 159 -1.29 -15.54 11.34
CA PRO A 159 -1.09 -16.37 12.52
C PRO A 159 -1.20 -17.88 12.27
N HIS A 160 -1.81 -18.30 11.16
CA HIS A 160 -1.98 -19.70 10.75
C HIS A 160 -1.02 -20.13 9.62
N ALA A 161 -0.01 -19.33 9.29
CA ALA A 161 1.04 -19.71 8.34
C ALA A 161 1.70 -21.06 8.74
N PRO A 162 1.86 -22.02 7.81
CA PRO A 162 2.57 -23.27 8.07
C PRO A 162 4.10 -23.10 8.06
N ASN A 163 4.83 -24.07 8.61
CA ASN A 163 6.29 -24.12 8.40
C ASN A 163 6.59 -24.40 6.92
N GLY A 164 7.57 -23.71 6.34
CA GLY A 164 7.85 -23.85 4.91
C GLY A 164 8.71 -22.73 4.35
N MET A 165 8.69 -22.59 3.01
CA MET A 165 9.45 -21.57 2.31
C MET A 165 8.66 -20.30 2.07
N TYR A 166 9.32 -19.19 2.36
CA TYR A 166 8.80 -17.86 2.12
C TYR A 166 9.85 -17.03 1.43
N ARG A 167 9.40 -16.14 0.56
CA ARG A 167 10.23 -15.09 0.00
C ARG A 167 10.14 -13.88 0.93
N ILE A 168 11.27 -13.45 1.47
CA ILE A 168 11.35 -12.27 2.34
C ILE A 168 12.21 -11.19 1.71
N HIS A 169 12.02 -9.92 2.11
CA HIS A 169 12.84 -8.79 1.66
C HIS A 169 13.41 -8.03 2.87
N PRO A 170 14.56 -8.44 3.41
CA PRO A 170 15.12 -7.84 4.62
C PRO A 170 15.48 -6.36 4.42
N ASP A 171 15.28 -5.55 5.46
CA ASP A 171 15.67 -4.13 5.43
C ASP A 171 17.19 -3.98 5.20
N GLY A 172 17.54 -3.14 4.21
CA GLY A 172 18.92 -2.96 3.74
C GLY A 172 19.38 -3.96 2.67
N GLY A 173 18.59 -5.01 2.38
CA GLY A 173 18.86 -5.93 1.28
C GLY A 173 18.49 -5.33 -0.08
N HIS A 174 19.26 -5.66 -1.12
CA HIS A 174 18.98 -5.20 -2.49
C HIS A 174 17.96 -6.07 -3.26
N SER A 175 17.57 -7.24 -2.74
CA SER A 175 16.65 -8.16 -3.40
C SER A 175 15.97 -9.11 -2.41
N SER A 176 14.79 -9.62 -2.79
CA SER A 176 14.01 -10.54 -1.95
C SER A 176 14.51 -11.98 -2.09
N ILE A 177 14.90 -12.58 -0.97
CA ILE A 177 15.54 -13.90 -0.84
C ILE A 177 14.54 -14.98 -0.41
N TRP A 178 14.84 -16.25 -0.72
CA TRP A 178 14.09 -17.41 -0.24
C TRP A 178 14.67 -17.90 1.10
N VAL A 179 13.83 -18.00 2.13
CA VAL A 179 14.20 -18.52 3.46
C VAL A 179 13.17 -19.54 3.96
N TYR A 180 13.64 -20.46 4.80
CA TYR A 180 12.74 -21.33 5.56
C TYR A 180 12.27 -20.60 6.82
N CYS A 181 10.96 -20.58 7.02
CA CYS A 181 10.34 -20.06 8.23
C CYS A 181 9.78 -21.21 9.06
N ASP A 182 10.17 -21.29 10.33
CA ASP A 182 9.40 -22.02 11.33
C ASP A 182 8.30 -21.08 11.85
N MET A 183 7.05 -21.42 11.52
CA MET A 183 5.86 -20.66 11.84
C MET A 183 5.07 -21.27 13.02
N THR A 184 5.59 -22.31 13.70
CA THR A 184 4.85 -23.02 14.75
C THR A 184 5.63 -23.17 16.06
N SER A 185 6.94 -23.43 16.02
CA SER A 185 7.75 -23.59 17.23
C SER A 185 7.81 -22.29 18.06
N PHE A 186 7.54 -22.37 19.36
CA PHE A 186 7.65 -21.24 20.31
C PHE A 186 6.93 -19.95 19.87
N GLY A 187 5.79 -20.08 19.17
CA GLY A 187 5.02 -18.95 18.64
C GLY A 187 5.30 -18.64 17.16
N GLY A 188 6.36 -19.19 16.58
CA GLY A 188 6.70 -19.08 15.16
C GLY A 188 7.28 -17.73 14.72
N GLY A 189 7.51 -17.60 13.41
CA GLY A 189 8.11 -16.43 12.80
C GLY A 189 9.64 -16.46 12.76
N TRP A 190 10.25 -17.63 12.95
CA TRP A 190 11.71 -17.79 12.98
C TRP A 190 12.28 -18.00 11.59
N THR A 191 13.12 -17.07 11.14
CA THR A 191 13.97 -17.25 9.94
C THR A 191 15.10 -18.23 10.27
N MET A 192 15.23 -19.32 9.50
CA MET A 192 16.29 -20.31 9.71
C MET A 192 17.66 -19.82 9.22
N CYS A 193 18.68 -20.07 10.05
CA CYS A 193 20.10 -19.79 9.81
C CYS A 193 20.93 -21.09 10.03
N TYR A 194 22.08 -21.25 9.34
CA TYR A 194 22.96 -22.43 9.43
C TYR A 194 24.44 -22.05 9.57
N SER A 195 25.10 -22.54 10.63
CA SER A 195 26.47 -22.20 11.00
C SER A 195 27.44 -23.38 10.87
N THR A 196 28.66 -23.13 10.37
CA THR A 196 29.70 -24.16 10.14
C THR A 196 30.68 -24.36 11.30
N ASN A 197 30.69 -23.47 12.30
CA ASN A 197 31.69 -23.50 13.37
C ASN A 197 31.25 -24.39 14.55
N ASN A 198 32.11 -25.34 14.94
CA ASN A 198 31.86 -26.39 15.94
C ASN A 198 31.74 -25.90 17.41
N SER A 199 30.90 -24.90 17.68
CA SER A 199 30.59 -24.39 19.03
C SER A 199 29.17 -23.80 19.12
N VAL A 200 28.19 -24.46 18.49
CA VAL A 200 26.76 -24.15 18.54
C VAL A 200 25.98 -25.47 18.71
N ASN A 201 24.96 -25.53 19.58
CA ASN A 201 24.31 -26.82 19.89
C ASN A 201 22.81 -26.76 20.32
N PRO A 202 21.87 -26.32 19.45
CA PRO A 202 20.43 -26.57 19.61
C PRO A 202 19.89 -27.64 18.65
N LYS A 203 18.77 -28.28 19.04
CA LYS A 203 18.01 -29.29 18.28
C LYS A 203 16.50 -28.95 18.36
N LYS A 204 15.61 -29.36 17.46
CA LYS A 204 15.57 -30.59 16.64
C LYS A 204 15.13 -30.35 15.18
N GLU A 205 15.94 -30.85 14.25
CA GLU A 205 15.64 -31.38 12.90
C GLU A 205 14.37 -30.97 12.12
N VAL A 206 14.60 -30.36 10.95
CA VAL A 206 14.19 -30.93 9.63
C VAL A 206 15.44 -30.87 8.70
N THR A 207 15.42 -31.36 7.45
CA THR A 207 16.63 -31.62 6.62
C THR A 207 16.54 -31.19 5.13
N TYR A 208 17.60 -30.59 4.54
CA TYR A 208 17.71 -30.31 3.08
C TYR A 208 18.32 -31.54 2.40
N ASN A 209 17.55 -32.16 1.53
CA ASN A 209 17.91 -32.98 0.40
C ASN A 209 17.18 -32.38 -0.83
N GLU A 210 17.64 -32.51 -2.06
CA GLU A 210 16.83 -32.07 -3.22
C GLU A 210 15.50 -32.86 -3.34
N LEU A 211 15.32 -33.90 -2.52
CA LEU A 211 14.08 -34.64 -2.22
C LEU A 211 13.33 -34.22 -0.91
N ARG A 212 13.80 -33.21 -0.16
CA ARG A 212 13.25 -32.66 1.12
C ARG A 212 13.84 -31.27 1.40
N LEU A 213 13.15 -30.15 1.30
CA LEU A 213 13.94 -28.97 0.90
C LEU A 213 14.74 -28.13 1.95
N TYR A 214 14.83 -28.33 3.30
CA TYR A 214 15.54 -27.34 4.20
C TYR A 214 16.37 -27.86 5.42
N GLY A 215 17.59 -27.29 5.60
CA GLY A 215 18.90 -27.87 6.00
C GLY A 215 19.17 -28.59 7.34
N THR A 216 20.30 -29.33 7.38
CA THR A 216 20.74 -30.26 8.47
C THR A 216 21.55 -29.60 9.59
N ASN A 217 21.11 -29.78 10.85
CA ASN A 217 21.84 -29.66 12.13
C ASN A 217 23.04 -28.68 12.20
N GLY A 218 22.77 -27.42 12.56
CA GLY A 218 23.79 -26.41 12.87
C GLY A 218 23.21 -25.04 13.20
N TYR A 219 22.09 -24.99 13.93
CA TYR A 219 21.14 -23.87 13.84
C TYR A 219 21.39 -22.72 14.82
N ARG A 220 20.99 -21.50 14.42
CA ARG A 220 20.54 -20.43 15.33
C ARG A 220 19.06 -20.15 15.07
N THR A 221 18.26 -20.11 16.14
CA THR A 221 16.80 -19.90 16.04
C THR A 221 16.38 -18.44 15.97
N ASN A 222 17.22 -17.50 16.44
CA ASN A 222 16.88 -16.08 16.54
C ASN A 222 17.91 -15.22 15.78
N CYS A 223 17.60 -14.90 14.53
CA CYS A 223 18.36 -14.01 13.66
C CYS A 223 17.72 -12.61 13.52
N ASN A 224 16.72 -12.27 14.36
CA ASN A 224 15.80 -11.13 14.19
C ASN A 224 16.44 -9.72 14.32
N HIS A 225 17.75 -9.61 14.55
CA HIS A 225 18.46 -8.35 14.80
C HIS A 225 19.82 -8.25 14.08
N ILE A 226 20.10 -9.11 13.08
CA ILE A 226 21.37 -9.10 12.33
C ILE A 226 21.20 -8.22 11.07
N GLN A 227 22.12 -7.26 10.84
CA GLN A 227 22.09 -6.46 9.61
C GLN A 227 22.51 -7.29 8.40
N PHE A 228 21.59 -7.51 7.46
CA PHE A 228 21.82 -8.24 6.21
C PHE A 228 22.62 -7.38 5.21
N ARG A 229 23.95 -7.37 5.34
CA ARG A 229 24.87 -6.75 4.36
C ARG A 229 25.43 -7.73 3.34
N GLU A 230 25.47 -9.02 3.69
CA GLU A 230 25.94 -10.11 2.83
C GLU A 230 25.02 -11.33 3.01
N ILE A 231 25.09 -12.31 2.09
CA ILE A 231 24.26 -13.53 2.14
C ILE A 231 24.82 -14.47 3.20
N PHE A 232 24.35 -14.30 4.44
CA PHE A 232 24.79 -15.11 5.57
C PHE A 232 24.19 -16.51 5.55
N PHE A 233 25.00 -17.48 5.12
CA PHE A 233 24.95 -18.86 5.61
C PHE A 233 25.41 -18.82 7.09
N CYS A 234 24.49 -18.54 8.03
CA CYS A 234 24.81 -17.99 9.36
C CYS A 234 24.80 -18.94 10.57
#